data_AF-U6DS29-F1
#
_entry.id   AF-U6DS29-F1
#
_cell.length_a   1.000
_cell.length_b   1.000
_cell.length_c   1.000
_cell.angle_alpha   90.00
_cell.angle_beta   90.00
_cell.angle_gamma   90.00
#
_symmetry.space_group_name_H-M   'P 1'
#
loop_
_entity.id
_entity.type
_entity.pdbx_description
1 polymer ?
#
loop_
_entity_poly.entity_id
_entity_poly.type
_entity_poly.pdbx_seq_one_letter_code
_entity_poly.pdbx_strand_id
1 'polypeptide(L)'
;RIQLEEYCNSGAYYFVKFKRNPKGNPLIQFVEDEILSASKMLFKFRKIIKEEIKNIQGIDVIMEKKKRGSPAVTLLIRKPKEISVDIILALESKSSWPASTQEGMPISQWLGTKVKTNLRRQPFYLVPKHAKEGNGFQEETWRLSFSHIEKDLLKSHGHSKTCCETDGIKCCRKDCLKL
;
A
#
# COMPACT_ATOMS: atom_id res chain seq x y z
N ARG A 1 -15.05 5.62 10.09
CA ARG A 1 -15.44 4.96 8.81
C ARG A 1 -15.12 5.93 7.68
N ILE A 2 -14.47 5.46 6.62
CA ILE A 2 -14.13 6.28 5.45
C ILE A 2 -15.18 6.12 4.35
N GLN A 3 -15.24 7.11 3.48
CA GLN A 3 -15.94 7.10 2.20
C GLN A 3 -14.88 7.33 1.13
N LEU A 4 -14.93 6.51 0.08
CA LEU A 4 -14.05 6.63 -1.07
C LEU A 4 -14.83 7.24 -2.21
N GLU A 5 -14.24 8.24 -2.83
CA GLU A 5 -14.73 8.86 -4.05
C GLU A 5 -13.68 8.60 -5.14
N GLU A 6 -14.08 7.94 -6.22
CA GLU A 6 -13.15 7.53 -7.26
C GLU A 6 -12.66 8.73 -8.07
N TYR A 7 -11.34 8.81 -8.26
CA TYR A 7 -10.75 9.86 -9.08
C TYR A 7 -10.77 9.45 -10.56
N CYS A 8 -11.50 10.22 -11.38
CA CYS A 8 -11.54 10.13 -12.84
C CYS A 8 -11.77 8.72 -13.41
N ASN A 9 -12.61 7.89 -12.77
CA ASN A 9 -12.87 6.50 -13.18
C ASN A 9 -11.59 5.65 -13.33
N SER A 10 -10.56 5.97 -12.55
CA SER A 10 -9.25 5.32 -12.67
C SER A 10 -9.20 3.89 -12.17
N GLY A 11 -10.21 3.43 -11.41
CA GLY A 11 -10.26 2.14 -10.73
C GLY A 11 -9.24 1.96 -9.59
N ALA A 12 -8.29 2.88 -9.43
CA ALA A 12 -7.15 2.73 -8.54
C ALA A 12 -6.89 3.94 -7.62
N TYR A 13 -7.25 5.15 -8.04
CA TYR A 13 -7.04 6.38 -7.28
C TYR A 13 -8.36 6.90 -6.69
N TYR A 14 -8.31 7.37 -5.45
CA TYR A 14 -9.47 7.77 -4.68
C TYR A 14 -9.17 9.02 -3.84
N PHE A 15 -10.17 9.88 -3.69
CA PHE A 15 -10.24 10.79 -2.55
C PHE A 15 -10.80 10.04 -1.34
N VAL A 16 -10.27 10.37 -0.16
CA VAL A 16 -10.67 9.72 1.09
C VAL A 16 -11.39 10.75 1.96
N LYS A 17 -12.66 10.51 2.26
CA LYS A 17 -13.47 11.36 3.15
C LYS A 17 -13.84 10.60 4.42
N PHE A 18 -14.09 11.30 5.51
CA PHE A 18 -14.65 10.67 6.73
C PHE A 18 -16.17 10.69 6.67
N LYS A 19 -16.84 9.53 6.82
CA LYS A 19 -18.33 9.44 6.82
C LYS A 19 -19.00 10.23 7.95
N ARG A 20 -18.27 10.48 9.03
CA ARG A 20 -18.73 11.23 10.21
C ARG A 20 -17.54 12.03 10.71
N ASN A 21 -17.74 13.28 11.08
CA ASN A 21 -16.69 14.09 11.69
C ASN A 21 -16.23 13.41 12.99
N PRO A 22 -15.04 12.81 13.02
CA PRO A 22 -14.60 12.05 14.17
C PRO A 22 -14.00 13.04 15.17
N LYS A 23 -14.83 13.59 16.07
CA LYS A 23 -14.36 14.47 17.16
C LYS A 23 -13.18 13.79 17.88
N GLY A 24 -12.05 14.48 17.96
CA GLY A 24 -10.83 13.99 18.63
C GLY A 24 -9.93 13.07 17.79
N ASN A 25 -10.24 12.81 16.52
CA ASN A 25 -9.36 12.02 15.66
C ASN A 25 -8.11 12.84 15.27
N PRO A 26 -6.88 12.35 15.56
CA PRO A 26 -5.65 13.07 15.23
C PRO A 26 -5.44 13.27 13.71
N LEU A 27 -6.17 12.55 12.86
CA LEU A 27 -6.09 12.70 11.41
C LEU A 27 -6.82 13.95 10.90
N ILE A 28 -7.65 14.60 11.71
CA ILE A 28 -8.43 15.78 11.30
C ILE A 28 -7.53 16.95 10.89
N GLN A 29 -6.31 17.03 11.42
CA GLN A 29 -5.32 18.05 11.06
C GLN A 29 -4.84 17.93 9.59
N PHE A 30 -5.10 16.79 8.95
CA PHE A 30 -4.73 16.52 7.56
C PHE A 30 -5.92 16.60 6.61
N VAL A 31 -7.09 17.06 7.07
CA VAL A 31 -8.28 17.19 6.23
C VAL A 31 -8.34 18.60 5.61
N GLU A 32 -8.56 18.67 4.30
CA GLU A 32 -8.82 19.88 3.51
C GLU A 32 -10.11 19.68 2.73
N ASP A 33 -11.06 20.61 2.82
CA ASP A 33 -12.34 20.54 2.09
C ASP A 33 -13.02 19.16 2.20
N GLU A 34 -13.05 18.60 3.42
CA GLU A 34 -13.57 17.27 3.77
C GLU A 34 -12.76 16.06 3.28
N ILE A 35 -11.71 16.28 2.49
CA ILE A 35 -10.82 15.26 1.93
C ILE A 35 -9.58 15.11 2.81
N LEU A 36 -9.21 13.87 3.10
CA LEU A 36 -7.98 13.54 3.81
C LEU A 36 -6.78 13.64 2.88
N SER A 37 -5.91 14.61 3.13
CA SER A 37 -4.76 14.92 2.30
C SER A 37 -3.64 13.90 2.39
N ALA A 38 -3.38 13.22 1.27
CA ALA A 38 -2.22 12.34 1.12
C ALA A 38 -0.92 13.13 1.25
N SER A 39 -0.86 14.33 0.67
CA SER A 39 0.30 15.19 0.64
C SER A 39 0.72 15.69 2.03
N LYS A 40 -0.24 16.24 2.81
CA LYS A 40 0.00 16.72 4.18
C LYS A 40 0.38 15.59 5.12
N MET A 41 -0.31 14.46 5.02
CA MET A 41 -0.03 13.31 5.88
C MET A 41 1.36 12.72 5.58
N LEU A 42 1.70 12.54 4.30
CA LEU A 42 3.03 12.06 3.90
C LEU A 42 4.13 13.06 4.28
N PHE A 43 3.87 14.37 4.20
CA PHE A 43 4.82 15.39 4.63
C PHE A 43 5.10 15.30 6.14
N LYS A 44 4.07 15.23 6.99
CA LYS A 44 4.24 15.10 8.43
C LYS A 44 4.90 13.77 8.81
N PHE A 45 4.50 12.68 8.16
CA PHE A 45 5.10 11.35 8.35
C PHE A 45 6.59 11.35 8.03
N ARG A 46 6.98 11.93 6.89
CA ARG A 46 8.39 12.09 6.51
C ARG A 46 9.18 12.96 7.48
N LYS A 47 8.56 14.02 8.02
CA LYS A 47 9.20 14.88 9.04
C LYS A 47 9.49 14.09 10.32
N ILE A 48 8.53 13.30 10.81
CA ILE A 48 8.70 12.45 11.99
C ILE A 48 9.83 11.45 11.76
N ILE A 49 9.83 10.73 10.63
CA ILE A 49 10.91 9.78 10.31
C ILE A 49 12.27 10.48 10.27
N LYS A 50 12.36 11.68 9.67
CA LYS A 50 13.60 12.45 9.63
C LYS A 50 14.12 12.83 11.03
N GLU A 51 13.21 13.13 11.95
CA GLU A 51 13.55 13.45 13.35
C GLU A 51 14.02 12.19 14.08
N GLU A 52 13.31 11.07 13.93
CA GLU A 52 13.66 9.80 14.57
C GLU A 52 14.96 9.18 14.08
N ILE A 53 15.30 9.33 12.79
CA ILE A 53 16.57 8.83 12.25
C ILE A 53 17.78 9.43 12.99
N LYS A 54 17.68 10.68 13.46
CA LYS A 54 18.77 11.32 14.22
C LYS A 54 19.02 10.66 15.58
N ASN A 55 18.02 9.96 16.12
CA ASN A 55 18.09 9.27 17.40
C ASN A 55 18.68 7.87 17.28
N ILE A 56 18.81 7.33 16.06
CA ILE A 56 19.36 5.99 15.82
C ILE A 56 20.88 6.04 15.94
N GLN A 57 21.42 5.34 16.94
CA GLN A 57 22.86 5.21 17.16
C GLN A 57 23.40 3.91 16.53
N GLY A 58 24.65 3.95 16.07
CA GLY A 58 25.36 2.75 15.59
C GLY A 58 24.99 2.25 14.20
N ILE A 59 24.07 2.91 13.49
CA ILE A 59 23.66 2.56 12.12
C ILE A 59 23.88 3.77 11.20
N ASP A 60 24.60 3.57 10.09
CA ASP A 60 24.76 4.59 9.05
C ASP A 60 23.52 4.60 8.14
N VAL A 61 22.49 5.34 8.59
CA VAL A 61 21.21 5.49 7.90
C VAL A 61 20.97 6.95 7.53
N ILE A 62 20.63 7.19 6.26
CA ILE A 62 20.24 8.50 5.77
C ILE A 62 18.87 8.42 5.09
N MET A 63 18.12 9.52 5.08
CA MET A 63 16.87 9.61 4.34
C MET A 63 17.12 10.22 2.95
N GLU A 64 16.75 9.52 1.88
CA GLU A 64 16.88 10.04 0.50
C GLU A 64 15.99 11.26 0.27
N LYS A 65 16.32 12.09 -0.73
CA LYS A 65 15.48 13.21 -1.16
C LYS A 65 14.10 12.72 -1.63
N LYS A 66 13.05 13.48 -1.31
CA LYS A 66 11.67 13.19 -1.75
C LYS A 66 11.62 13.19 -3.28
N LYS A 67 11.20 12.06 -3.87
CA LYS A 67 10.89 11.92 -5.30
C LYS A 67 9.44 12.38 -5.52
N ARG A 68 9.19 13.22 -6.54
CA ARG A 68 7.85 13.76 -6.83
C ARG A 68 6.89 12.62 -7.20
N GLY A 69 5.69 12.61 -6.60
CA GLY A 69 4.69 11.54 -6.81
C GLY A 69 5.00 10.19 -6.16
N SER A 70 6.15 10.04 -5.50
CA SER A 70 6.47 8.81 -4.76
C SER A 70 5.71 8.76 -3.43
N PRO A 71 5.06 7.63 -3.09
CA PRO A 71 4.42 7.43 -1.77
C PRO A 71 5.43 7.08 -0.67
N ALA A 72 6.69 6.82 -1.01
CA ALA A 72 7.68 6.27 -0.09
C ALA A 72 8.55 7.34 0.58
N VAL A 73 8.92 7.06 1.83
CA VAL A 73 10.06 7.66 2.51
C VAL A 73 11.22 6.67 2.43
N THR A 74 12.10 6.87 1.46
CA THR A 74 13.24 5.97 1.21
C THR A 74 14.38 6.27 2.18
N LEU A 75 14.82 5.24 2.90
CA LEU A 75 16.02 5.25 3.72
C LEU A 75 17.14 4.53 2.99
N LEU A 76 18.37 5.01 3.16
CA LEU A 76 19.57 4.38 2.66
C LEU A 76 20.44 3.97 3.84
N ILE A 77 20.62 2.67 4.03
CA ILE A 77 21.49 2.09 5.04
C ILE A 77 22.79 1.71 4.35
N ARG A 78 23.92 2.30 4.75
CA ARG A 78 25.18 2.17 4.00
C ARG A 78 26.06 1.00 4.42
N LYS A 79 25.90 0.48 5.63
CA LYS A 79 26.76 -0.58 6.20
C LYS A 79 25.95 -1.81 6.59
N PRO A 80 26.48 -3.03 6.37
CA PRO A 80 27.75 -3.37 5.72
C PRO A 80 27.72 -3.28 4.18
N LYS A 81 26.52 -3.29 3.59
CA LYS A 81 26.28 -3.05 2.16
C LYS A 81 25.17 -2.03 2.03
N GLU A 82 25.20 -1.26 0.95
CA GLU A 82 24.17 -0.27 0.67
C GLU A 82 22.83 -0.96 0.40
N ILE A 83 21.82 -0.62 1.20
CA ILE A 83 20.45 -1.13 1.08
C ILE A 83 19.50 0.07 1.14
N SER A 84 18.62 0.17 0.16
CA SER A 84 17.49 1.09 0.19
C SER A 84 16.26 0.43 0.80
N VAL A 85 15.58 1.15 1.69
CA VAL A 85 14.36 0.69 2.37
C VAL A 85 13.27 1.73 2.17
N ASP A 86 12.22 1.37 1.44
CA ASP A 86 11.06 2.22 1.25
C ASP A 86 10.06 2.03 2.40
N ILE A 87 9.90 3.06 3.22
CA ILE A 87 8.83 3.11 4.22
C ILE A 87 7.61 3.74 3.57
N ILE A 88 6.54 2.97 3.42
CA ILE A 88 5.30 3.40 2.78
C ILE A 88 4.20 3.49 3.83
N LEU A 89 3.67 4.69 4.02
CA LEU A 89 2.46 4.91 4.81
C LEU A 89 1.27 4.26 4.10
N ALA A 90 0.45 3.51 4.84
CA ALA A 90 -0.76 2.91 4.31
C ALA A 90 -1.92 3.07 5.30
N LEU A 91 -3.07 3.57 4.83
CA LEU A 91 -4.31 3.55 5.59
C LEU A 91 -4.95 2.17 5.43
N GLU A 92 -5.28 1.52 6.54
CA GLU A 92 -6.03 0.28 6.56
C GLU A 92 -7.53 0.56 6.61
N SER A 93 -8.30 -0.03 5.67
CA SER A 93 -9.76 -0.02 5.73
C SER A 93 -10.31 -1.43 5.82
N LYS A 94 -11.03 -1.70 6.91
CA LYS A 94 -11.74 -2.98 7.15
C LYS A 94 -13.12 -3.05 6.47
N SER A 95 -13.46 -2.08 5.62
CA SER A 95 -14.69 -2.13 4.82
C SER A 95 -14.53 -3.07 3.63
N SER A 96 -15.65 -3.37 2.95
CA SER A 96 -15.62 -4.03 1.65
C SER A 96 -14.70 -3.29 0.68
N TRP A 97 -14.01 -4.07 -0.16
CA TRP A 97 -13.17 -3.52 -1.23
C TRP A 97 -13.98 -2.68 -2.22
N PRO A 98 -13.37 -1.68 -2.89
CA PRO A 98 -14.08 -0.81 -3.84
C PRO A 98 -14.72 -1.58 -5.00
N ALA A 99 -15.81 -1.02 -5.54
CA ALA A 99 -16.57 -1.63 -6.64
C ALA A 99 -15.73 -1.90 -7.89
N SER A 100 -14.76 -1.03 -8.18
CA SER A 100 -13.76 -1.19 -9.26
C SER A 100 -13.02 -2.54 -9.23
N THR A 101 -12.97 -3.18 -8.06
CA THR A 101 -12.25 -4.45 -7.87
C THR A 101 -13.13 -5.69 -8.01
N GLN A 102 -14.44 -5.56 -8.25
CA GLN A 102 -15.39 -6.68 -8.20
C GLN A 102 -14.99 -7.83 -9.15
N GLU A 103 -14.70 -7.49 -10.41
CA GLU A 103 -14.24 -8.44 -11.43
C GLU A 103 -12.74 -8.78 -11.33
N GLY A 104 -12.02 -8.15 -10.39
CA GLY A 104 -10.61 -8.39 -10.14
C GLY A 104 -10.32 -9.74 -9.47
N MET A 105 -9.03 -10.07 -9.39
CA MET A 105 -8.50 -11.29 -8.76
C MET A 105 -9.12 -12.58 -9.36
N PRO A 106 -8.83 -12.92 -10.62
CA PRO A 106 -9.41 -14.07 -11.32
C PRO A 106 -8.75 -15.41 -10.92
N ILE A 107 -8.69 -15.70 -9.62
CA ILE A 107 -8.01 -16.90 -9.08
C ILE A 107 -8.95 -18.08 -8.86
N SER A 108 -10.24 -17.97 -9.21
CA SER A 108 -11.26 -18.98 -8.90
C SER A 108 -10.93 -20.36 -9.47
N GLN A 109 -10.38 -20.42 -10.67
CA GLN A 109 -9.98 -21.69 -11.32
C GLN A 109 -8.57 -22.16 -10.91
N TRP A 110 -7.80 -21.31 -10.21
CA TRP A 110 -6.44 -21.61 -9.79
C TRP A 110 -6.37 -22.00 -8.31
N LEU A 111 -6.81 -21.11 -7.42
CA LEU A 111 -6.76 -21.31 -5.96
C LEU A 111 -8.14 -21.59 -5.35
N GLY A 112 -9.20 -21.53 -6.16
CA GLY A 112 -10.57 -21.80 -5.72
C GLY A 112 -11.34 -20.56 -5.26
N THR A 113 -12.66 -20.63 -5.39
CA THR A 113 -13.59 -19.57 -4.99
C THR A 113 -13.52 -19.26 -3.49
N LYS A 114 -13.37 -20.28 -2.64
CA LYS A 114 -13.24 -20.13 -1.17
C LYS A 114 -12.03 -19.27 -0.79
N VAL A 115 -10.90 -19.46 -1.45
CA VAL A 115 -9.68 -18.66 -1.21
C VAL A 115 -9.94 -17.21 -1.65
N LYS A 116 -10.50 -16.99 -2.85
CA LYS A 116 -10.89 -15.66 -3.33
C LYS A 116 -11.80 -14.92 -2.34
N THR A 117 -12.85 -15.58 -1.84
CA THR A 117 -13.78 -14.99 -0.86
C THR A 117 -13.08 -14.61 0.44
N ASN A 118 -12.19 -15.47 0.95
CA ASN A 118 -11.45 -15.18 2.19
C ASN A 118 -10.50 -14.00 2.03
N LEU A 119 -9.76 -13.92 0.92
CA LEU A 119 -8.87 -12.80 0.62
C LEU A 119 -9.64 -11.48 0.49
N ARG A 120 -10.79 -11.47 -0.20
CA ARG A 120 -11.64 -10.28 -0.36
C ARG A 120 -12.30 -9.78 0.93
N ARG A 121 -12.36 -10.62 1.98
CA ARG A 121 -12.85 -10.22 3.31
C ARG A 121 -11.77 -9.56 4.16
N GLN A 122 -10.50 -9.67 3.78
CA GLN A 122 -9.43 -8.95 4.44
C GLN A 122 -9.52 -7.44 4.15
N PRO A 123 -8.90 -6.59 4.98
CA PRO A 123 -8.82 -5.15 4.72
C PRO A 123 -8.21 -4.84 3.35
N PHE A 124 -8.44 -3.64 2.84
CA PHE A 124 -7.63 -3.09 1.75
C PHE A 124 -6.83 -1.89 2.27
N TYR A 125 -5.77 -1.56 1.55
CA TYR A 125 -4.88 -0.47 1.94
C TYR A 125 -4.90 0.66 0.91
N LEU A 126 -4.66 1.88 1.40
CA LEU A 126 -4.51 3.07 0.59
C LEU A 126 -3.15 3.70 0.86
N VAL A 127 -2.36 3.90 -0.18
CA VAL A 127 -1.03 4.53 -0.09
C VAL A 127 -1.09 5.96 -0.66
N PRO A 128 -0.30 6.92 -0.14
CA PRO A 128 -0.32 8.31 -0.56
C PRO A 128 0.42 8.51 -1.90
N LYS A 129 -0.01 7.78 -2.93
CA LYS A 129 0.51 7.90 -4.30
C LYS A 129 -0.44 8.76 -5.11
N HIS A 130 0.05 9.92 -5.54
CA HIS A 130 -0.74 10.90 -6.25
C HIS A 130 -1.04 10.43 -7.68
N ALA A 131 -2.28 10.62 -8.14
CA ALA A 131 -2.64 10.48 -9.54
C ALA A 131 -1.91 11.55 -10.37
N LYS A 132 -1.47 11.19 -11.58
CA LYS A 132 -0.84 12.12 -12.51
C LYS A 132 -1.95 12.80 -13.34
N GLU A 133 -1.94 14.13 -13.37
CA GLU A 133 -2.92 14.94 -14.09
C GLU A 133 -2.19 15.88 -15.04
N GLY A 134 -2.13 15.52 -16.33
CA GLY A 134 -1.29 16.21 -17.32
C GLY A 134 0.18 16.28 -16.88
N ASN A 135 0.68 17.50 -16.66
CA ASN A 135 2.04 17.79 -16.18
C ASN A 135 2.15 17.86 -14.65
N GLY A 136 1.03 17.73 -13.94
CA GLY A 136 0.91 17.85 -12.49
C GLY A 136 0.56 16.55 -11.79
N PHE A 137 0.28 16.67 -10.49
CA PHE A 137 -0.20 15.60 -9.64
C PHE A 137 -1.40 16.09 -8.84
N GLN A 138 -2.40 15.23 -8.69
CA GLN A 138 -3.49 15.48 -7.76
C GLN A 138 -3.04 15.02 -6.37
N GLU A 139 -2.53 15.96 -5.57
CA GLU A 139 -1.81 15.67 -4.33
C GLU A 139 -2.68 15.12 -3.19
N GLU A 140 -3.99 15.21 -3.35
CA GLU A 140 -4.99 14.76 -2.38
C GLU A 140 -5.42 13.30 -2.60
N THR A 141 -4.98 12.68 -3.71
CA THR A 141 -5.37 11.32 -4.06
C THR A 141 -4.54 10.24 -3.35
N TRP A 142 -5.23 9.16 -3.02
CA TRP A 142 -4.67 7.92 -2.50
C TRP A 142 -4.83 6.82 -3.54
N ARG A 143 -3.91 5.85 -3.56
CA ARG A 143 -3.98 4.69 -4.45
C ARG A 143 -4.26 3.41 -3.68
N LEU A 144 -5.11 2.54 -4.19
CA LEU A 144 -5.28 1.19 -3.66
C LEU A 144 -3.95 0.41 -3.65
N SER A 145 -3.80 -0.43 -2.63
CA SER A 145 -2.68 -1.34 -2.47
C SER A 145 -3.16 -2.70 -1.98
N PHE A 146 -2.74 -3.75 -2.67
CA PHE A 146 -3.04 -5.14 -2.35
C PHE A 146 -1.77 -5.94 -2.00
N SER A 147 -0.67 -5.27 -1.62
CA SER A 147 0.63 -5.93 -1.35
C SER A 147 0.55 -7.08 -0.34
N HIS A 148 -0.36 -7.01 0.64
CA HIS A 148 -0.60 -8.11 1.59
C HIS A 148 -1.26 -9.32 0.92
N ILE A 149 -2.22 -9.11 0.02
CA ILE A 149 -2.86 -10.17 -0.78
C ILE A 149 -1.88 -10.73 -1.80
N GLU A 150 -1.12 -9.88 -2.48
CA GLU A 150 -0.07 -10.27 -3.43
C GLU A 150 0.97 -11.17 -2.74
N LYS A 151 1.38 -10.82 -1.52
CA LYS A 151 2.25 -11.66 -0.68
C LYS A 151 1.63 -13.02 -0.38
N ASP A 152 0.34 -13.06 -0.03
CA ASP A 152 -0.36 -14.32 0.23
C ASP A 152 -0.47 -15.19 -1.02
N LEU A 153 -0.71 -14.59 -2.19
CA LEU A 153 -0.73 -15.30 -3.48
C LEU A 153 0.66 -15.83 -3.84
N LEU A 154 1.73 -15.08 -3.58
CA LEU A 154 3.11 -15.55 -3.77
C LEU A 154 3.44 -16.71 -2.83
N LYS A 155 2.96 -16.69 -1.59
CA LYS A 155 3.13 -17.80 -0.65
C LYS A 155 2.36 -19.04 -1.12
N SER A 156 1.08 -18.86 -1.46
CA SER A 156 0.13 -19.91 -1.81
C SER A 156 -0.15 -19.92 -3.31
N HIS A 157 0.89 -20.18 -4.12
CA HIS A 157 0.86 -20.08 -5.59
C HIS A 157 0.54 -21.41 -6.30
N GLY A 158 0.33 -22.49 -5.56
CA GLY A 158 0.02 -23.80 -6.13
C GLY A 158 -1.47 -24.06 -6.21
N HIS A 159 -1.89 -24.81 -7.22
CA HIS A 159 -3.22 -25.43 -7.20
C HIS A 159 -3.30 -26.49 -6.08
N SER A 160 -2.24 -27.32 -5.94
CA SER A 160 -2.05 -28.17 -4.78
C SER A 160 -1.65 -27.32 -3.56
N LYS A 161 -2.26 -27.62 -2.41
CA LYS A 161 -1.92 -26.99 -1.13
C LYS A 161 -0.47 -27.25 -0.72
N THR A 162 0.08 -28.40 -1.11
CA THR A 162 1.45 -28.79 -0.78
C THR A 162 2.50 -28.25 -1.75
N CYS A 163 2.12 -27.41 -2.74
CA CYS A 163 3.05 -26.89 -3.73
C CYS A 163 4.24 -26.16 -3.08
N CYS A 164 5.44 -26.66 -3.33
CA CYS A 164 6.69 -26.19 -2.74
C CYS A 164 6.83 -26.31 -1.21
N GLU A 165 5.94 -27.01 -0.51
CA GLU A 165 6.13 -27.38 0.90
C GLU A 165 7.24 -28.44 1.07
N THR A 166 7.52 -28.85 2.32
CA THR A 166 8.58 -29.85 2.61
C THR A 166 8.27 -31.20 1.97
N ASP A 167 7.04 -31.68 2.11
CA ASP A 167 6.59 -32.97 1.57
C ASP A 167 5.93 -32.84 0.18
N GLY A 168 6.14 -31.69 -0.47
CA GLY A 168 5.45 -31.31 -1.69
C GLY A 168 6.34 -31.25 -2.93
N ILE A 169 5.70 -31.33 -4.10
CA ILE A 169 6.40 -31.17 -5.39
C ILE A 169 6.81 -29.70 -5.55
N LYS A 170 8.10 -29.47 -5.87
CA LYS A 170 8.64 -28.15 -6.19
C LYS A 170 8.15 -27.69 -7.56
N CYS A 171 8.00 -26.38 -7.73
CA CYS A 171 7.65 -25.77 -9.01
C CYS A 171 8.58 -24.59 -9.31
N CYS A 172 8.62 -24.14 -10.57
CA CYS A 172 9.50 -23.04 -11.00
C CYS A 172 8.86 -21.64 -10.92
N ARG A 173 7.60 -21.49 -10.48
CA ARG A 173 6.86 -20.22 -10.59
C ARG A 173 7.59 -19.02 -9.97
N LYS A 174 8.18 -19.18 -8.79
CA LYS A 174 8.92 -18.12 -8.11
C LYS A 174 10.28 -17.84 -8.74
N ASP A 175 10.89 -18.85 -9.34
CA ASP A 175 12.18 -18.68 -10.00
C ASP A 175 11.97 -17.98 -11.35
N CYS A 176 10.93 -18.34 -12.10
CA CYS A 176 10.49 -17.58 -13.28
C CYS A 176 10.15 -16.11 -12.99
N LEU A 177 9.71 -15.77 -11.78
CA LEU A 177 9.44 -14.37 -11.39
C LEU A 177 10.73 -13.59 -11.06
N LYS A 178 11.81 -14.29 -10.66
CA LYS A 178 13.09 -13.66 -10.32
C LYS A 178 13.97 -13.44 -11.56
N LEU A 179 13.86 -14.33 -12.55
CA LEU A 179 14.57 -14.26 -13.83
C LEU A 179 14.08 -13.07 -14.67
#